data_AF-A0A973JGP3-F1
#
_entry.id   AF-A0A973JGP3-F1
#
_cell.length_a   1.000
_cell.length_b   1.000
_cell.length_c   1.000
_cell.angle_alpha   90.00
_cell.angle_beta   90.00
_cell.angle_gamma   90.00
#
_symmetry.space_group_name_H-M   'P 1'
#
loop_
_entity.id
_entity.type
_entity.pdbx_description
1 polymer ?
#
loop_
_entity_poly.entity_id
_entity_poly.type
_entity_poly.pdbx_seq_one_letter_code
_entity_poly.pdbx_strand_id
1 'polypeptide(L)'
;MDVETRYWRLLASGVGTVEARRRVGITRQTGYRWRSERGGVPPVRLDEDVRSNRYLSLLERQRIATLRARGVGVREIARRLAPAPSTVSRELVLNLSRHDRDRCDGDLAHARTGAAWNVSPIDVFTPALTP
;
A
#
# COMPACT_ATOMS: atom_id res chain seq x y z
N MET A 1 9.31 5.72 -17.66
CA MET A 1 8.71 4.45 -17.21
C MET A 1 9.82 3.56 -16.68
N ASP A 2 9.76 3.18 -15.41
CA ASP A 2 10.80 2.38 -14.74
C ASP A 2 10.87 0.92 -15.26
N VAL A 3 12.06 0.31 -15.19
CA VAL A 3 12.40 -1.02 -15.73
C VAL A 3 11.61 -2.11 -15.02
N GLU A 4 11.52 -2.04 -13.70
CA GLU A 4 10.74 -2.98 -12.90
C GLU A 4 9.25 -2.89 -13.26
N THR A 5 8.75 -1.67 -13.44
CA THR A 5 7.37 -1.40 -13.86
C THR A 5 7.04 -2.02 -15.23
N ARG A 6 7.96 -1.94 -16.20
CA ARG A 6 7.79 -2.56 -17.53
C ARG A 6 7.76 -4.09 -17.45
N TYR A 7 8.60 -4.69 -16.60
CA TYR A 7 8.61 -6.13 -16.37
C TYR A 7 7.28 -6.64 -15.80
N TRP A 8 6.74 -5.96 -14.80
CA TRP A 8 5.47 -6.33 -14.19
C TRP A 8 4.27 -6.16 -15.14
N ARG A 9 4.27 -5.14 -16.00
CA ARG A 9 3.24 -4.98 -17.04
C ARG A 9 3.23 -6.14 -18.04
N LEU A 10 4.40 -6.63 -18.45
CA LEU A 10 4.51 -7.78 -19.35
C LEU A 10 3.98 -9.07 -18.70
N LEU A 11 4.33 -9.31 -17.43
CA LEU A 11 3.78 -10.46 -16.71
C LEU A 11 2.25 -10.36 -16.57
N ALA A 12 1.73 -9.18 -16.23
CA ALA A 12 0.29 -8.94 -16.10
C ALA A 12 -0.47 -9.12 -17.43
N SER A 13 0.17 -8.85 -18.57
CA SER A 13 -0.40 -9.11 -19.90
C SER A 13 -0.27 -10.56 -20.37
N GLY A 14 0.18 -11.48 -19.49
CA GLY A 14 0.33 -12.90 -19.80
C GLY A 14 1.66 -13.30 -20.47
N VAL A 15 2.64 -12.40 -20.56
CA VAL A 15 3.95 -12.74 -21.14
C VAL A 15 4.73 -13.63 -20.16
N GLY A 16 5.25 -14.75 -20.67
CA GLY A 16 6.09 -15.65 -19.89
C GLY A 16 7.35 -14.98 -19.35
N THR A 17 7.78 -15.40 -18.17
CA THR A 17 8.91 -14.79 -17.44
C THR A 17 10.20 -14.65 -18.24
N VAL A 18 10.56 -15.68 -19.00
CA VAL A 18 11.81 -15.69 -19.78
C VAL A 18 11.78 -14.60 -20.84
N GLU A 19 10.65 -14.49 -21.53
CA GLU A 19 10.42 -13.49 -22.56
C GLU A 19 10.32 -12.08 -21.98
N ALA A 20 9.65 -11.93 -20.84
CA ALA A 20 9.58 -10.65 -20.14
C ALA A 20 10.97 -10.12 -19.73
N ARG A 21 11.85 -11.00 -19.23
CA ARG A 21 13.24 -10.64 -18.89
C ARG A 21 14.04 -10.22 -20.11
N ARG A 22 13.90 -10.94 -21.23
CA ARG A 22 14.57 -10.61 -22.51
C ARG A 22 14.14 -9.24 -23.01
N ARG A 23 12.84 -8.94 -22.99
CA ARG A 23 12.29 -7.66 -23.46
C ARG A 23 12.70 -6.45 -22.59
N VAL A 24 12.95 -6.68 -21.31
CA VAL A 24 13.34 -5.65 -20.35
C VAL A 24 14.86 -5.54 -20.19
N GLY A 25 15.62 -6.57 -20.60
CA GLY A 25 17.08 -6.58 -20.54
C GLY A 25 17.63 -6.91 -19.15
N ILE A 26 16.94 -7.74 -18.36
CA ILE A 26 17.36 -8.12 -17.01
C ILE A 26 17.84 -9.57 -16.92
N THR A 27 18.73 -9.84 -15.96
CA THR A 27 19.23 -11.19 -15.71
C THR A 27 18.17 -12.10 -15.09
N ARG A 28 18.38 -13.42 -15.18
CA ARG A 28 17.52 -14.44 -14.54
C ARG A 28 17.39 -14.20 -13.04
N GLN A 29 18.50 -13.86 -12.37
CA GLN A 29 18.54 -13.66 -10.93
C GLN A 29 17.73 -12.43 -10.51
N THR A 30 17.87 -11.30 -11.23
CA THR A 30 17.09 -10.08 -10.95
C THR A 30 15.59 -10.33 -11.11
N GLY A 31 15.18 -10.96 -12.21
CA GLY A 31 13.76 -11.27 -12.44
C GLY A 31 13.19 -12.36 -11.52
N TYR A 32 14.03 -13.24 -10.97
CA TYR A 32 13.62 -14.19 -9.93
C TYR A 32 13.44 -13.47 -8.59
N ARG A 33 14.44 -12.68 -8.17
CA ARG A 33 14.43 -11.93 -6.91
C ARG A 33 13.21 -11.03 -6.78
N TRP A 34 12.92 -10.19 -7.77
CA TRP A 34 11.75 -9.31 -7.75
C TRP A 34 10.43 -10.06 -7.58
N ARG A 35 10.31 -11.25 -8.17
CA ARG A 35 9.10 -12.06 -8.01
C ARG A 35 9.04 -12.77 -6.65
N SER A 36 10.18 -13.23 -6.14
CA SER A 36 10.24 -13.84 -4.81
C SER A 36 9.91 -12.82 -3.72
N GLU A 37 10.45 -11.61 -3.83
CA GLU A 37 10.19 -10.50 -2.88
C GLU A 37 8.71 -10.06 -2.89
N ARG A 38 8.00 -10.19 -4.02
CA ARG A 38 6.60 -9.77 -4.18
C ARG A 38 5.57 -10.90 -4.26
N GLY A 39 5.97 -12.14 -3.99
CA GLY A 39 5.08 -13.32 -4.08
C GLY A 39 4.53 -13.59 -5.49
N GLY A 40 5.19 -13.09 -6.55
CA GLY A 40 4.76 -13.26 -7.94
C GLY A 40 3.63 -12.33 -8.40
N VAL A 41 3.14 -11.44 -7.54
CA VAL A 41 2.03 -10.53 -7.86
C VAL A 41 2.56 -9.18 -8.35
N PRO A 42 2.08 -8.67 -9.50
CA PRO A 42 2.41 -7.32 -9.96
C PRO A 42 2.04 -6.28 -8.90
N PRO A 43 2.89 -5.27 -8.64
CA PRO A 43 2.52 -4.19 -7.74
C PRO A 43 1.28 -3.48 -8.27
N VAL A 44 0.20 -3.52 -7.49
CA VAL A 44 -0.99 -2.71 -7.75
C VAL A 44 -0.63 -1.27 -7.42
N ARG A 45 -0.22 -0.52 -8.43
CA ARG A 45 -0.16 0.94 -8.37
C ARG A 45 -1.46 1.44 -9.00
N LEU A 46 -2.44 1.75 -8.16
CA LEU A 46 -3.59 2.52 -8.61
C LEU A 46 -3.09 3.94 -8.86
N ASP A 47 -3.24 4.43 -10.09
CA ASP A 47 -2.98 5.82 -10.39
C ASP A 47 -3.92 6.68 -9.55
N GLU A 48 -3.40 7.76 -8.97
CA GLU A 48 -4.17 8.66 -8.09
C GLU A 48 -5.39 9.22 -8.82
N ASP A 49 -5.28 9.43 -10.14
CA ASP A 49 -6.32 9.94 -11.03
C ASP A 49 -7.52 8.99 -11.21
N VAL A 50 -7.36 7.70 -10.88
CA VAL A 50 -8.43 6.70 -10.91
C VAL A 50 -9.20 6.68 -9.58
N ARG A 51 -8.71 7.35 -8.53
CA ARG A 51 -9.40 7.41 -7.25
C ARG A 51 -10.61 8.32 -7.35
N SER A 52 -11.79 7.75 -7.13
CA SER A 52 -13.03 8.50 -7.13
C SER A 52 -12.98 9.63 -6.10
N ASN A 53 -13.31 10.86 -6.50
CA ASN A 53 -13.52 12.03 -5.61
C ASN A 53 -14.60 11.82 -4.52
N ARG A 54 -15.26 10.66 -4.51
CA ARG A 54 -16.23 10.27 -3.49
C ARG A 54 -15.58 10.01 -2.13
N TYR A 55 -14.32 9.57 -2.09
CA TYR A 55 -13.65 9.15 -0.86
C TYR A 55 -12.34 9.90 -0.64
N LEU A 56 -12.02 10.17 0.63
CA LEU A 56 -10.73 10.74 1.01
C LEU A 56 -9.60 9.77 0.70
N SER A 57 -8.60 10.29 -0.03
CA SER A 57 -7.33 9.66 -0.32
C SER A 57 -6.54 9.43 0.98
N LEU A 58 -5.64 8.43 1.00
CA LEU A 58 -4.80 8.17 2.18
C LEU A 58 -4.02 9.42 2.60
N LEU A 59 -3.50 10.15 1.63
CA LEU A 59 -2.75 11.38 1.86
C LEU A 59 -3.63 12.48 2.47
N GLU A 60 -4.88 12.60 2.02
CA GLU A 60 -5.83 13.56 2.59
C GLU A 60 -6.17 13.23 4.04
N ARG A 61 -6.37 11.94 4.35
CA ARG A 61 -6.60 11.47 5.74
C ARG A 61 -5.40 11.77 6.64
N GLN A 62 -4.18 11.48 6.17
CA GLN A 62 -2.94 11.79 6.89
C GLN A 62 -2.78 13.31 7.13
N ARG A 63 -3.12 14.14 6.14
CA ARG A 63 -3.09 15.61 6.28
C ARG A 63 -4.13 16.10 7.29
N ILE A 64 -5.34 15.54 7.29
CA ILE A 64 -6.38 15.83 8.29
C ILE A 64 -5.87 15.49 9.70
N ALA A 65 -5.31 14.29 9.89
CA ALA A 65 -4.73 13.85 11.16
C ALA A 65 -3.61 14.78 11.64
N THR A 66 -2.67 15.12 10.75
CA THR A 66 -1.55 16.03 11.04
C THR A 66 -2.04 17.42 11.48
N LEU A 67 -3.00 18.01 10.76
CA LEU A 67 -3.53 19.31 11.11
C LEU A 67 -4.30 19.27 12.43
N ARG A 68 -5.01 18.17 12.71
CA ARG A 68 -5.71 18.00 13.98
C ARG A 68 -4.74 17.89 15.16
N ALA A 69 -3.63 17.17 14.99
CA ALA A 69 -2.55 17.07 15.99
C ALA A 69 -1.94 18.45 16.32
N ARG A 70 -1.88 19.34 15.32
CA ARG A 70 -1.43 20.74 15.47
C ARG A 70 -2.50 21.67 16.07
N GLY A 71 -3.63 21.14 16.52
CA GLY A 71 -4.70 21.91 17.14
C GLY A 71 -5.63 22.65 16.17
N VAL A 72 -5.53 22.40 14.86
CA VAL A 72 -6.38 23.07 13.87
C VAL A 72 -7.84 22.59 14.01
N GLY A 73 -8.78 23.53 13.95
CA GLY A 73 -10.21 23.25 14.03
C GLY A 73 -10.77 22.60 12.76
N VAL A 74 -11.82 21.79 12.91
CA VAL A 74 -12.46 21.02 11.82
C VAL A 74 -12.83 21.88 10.60
N ARG A 75 -13.42 23.06 10.82
CA ARG A 75 -13.82 23.97 9.73
C ARG A 75 -12.61 24.51 8.96
N GLU A 76 -11.51 24.77 9.66
CA GLU A 76 -10.28 25.25 9.04
C GLU A 76 -9.58 24.16 8.22
N ILE A 77 -9.57 22.94 8.75
CA ILE A 77 -9.07 21.77 8.02
C ILE A 77 -9.89 21.56 6.73
N ALA A 78 -11.21 21.66 6.81
CA ALA A 78 -12.07 21.52 5.65
C ALA A 78 -11.78 22.59 4.58
N ARG A 79 -11.68 23.87 4.97
CA ARG A 79 -11.30 24.95 4.03
C ARG A 79 -10.00 24.68 3.28
N ARG A 80 -9.05 23.95 3.88
CA ARG A 80 -7.75 23.64 3.28
C ARG A 80 -7.75 22.36 2.43
N LEU A 81 -8.55 21.37 2.78
CA LEU A 81 -8.36 19.99 2.29
C LEU A 81 -9.64 19.27 1.83
N ALA A 82 -10.83 19.65 2.30
CA ALA A 82 -12.03 18.85 2.09
C ALA A 82 -13.25 19.71 1.70
N PRO A 83 -14.12 19.24 0.80
CA PRO A 83 -15.26 20.02 0.32
C PRO A 83 -16.30 20.33 1.41
N ALA A 84 -16.36 19.56 2.51
CA ALA A 84 -17.29 19.79 3.61
C ALA A 84 -16.68 19.52 5.00
N PRO A 85 -17.00 20.33 6.03
CA PRO A 85 -16.59 20.09 7.42
C PRO A 85 -17.08 18.75 7.99
N SER A 86 -18.24 18.26 7.52
CA SER A 86 -18.80 16.97 7.93
C SER A 86 -17.94 15.79 7.49
N THR A 87 -17.23 15.91 6.36
CA THR A 87 -16.28 14.90 5.88
C THR A 87 -15.10 14.77 6.84
N VAL A 88 -14.53 15.91 7.26
CA VAL A 88 -13.44 15.94 8.25
C VAL A 88 -13.90 15.39 9.60
N SER A 89 -15.08 15.78 10.07
CA SER A 89 -15.61 15.28 11.34
C SER A 89 -15.82 13.77 11.34
N ARG A 90 -16.40 13.21 10.26
CA ARG A 90 -16.60 11.75 10.14
C ARG A 90 -15.28 11.00 10.11
N GLU A 91 -14.31 11.49 9.34
CA GLU A 91 -12.98 10.89 9.28
C GLU A 91 -12.30 10.84 10.65
N LEU A 92 -12.35 11.95 11.39
CA LEU A 92 -11.82 12.01 12.75
C LEU A 92 -12.55 11.05 13.70
N VAL A 93 -13.87 10.91 13.60
CA VAL A 93 -14.63 9.96 14.44
C VAL A 93 -14.31 8.51 14.11
N LEU A 94 -14.10 8.19 12.84
CA LEU A 94 -13.82 6.83 12.38
C LEU A 94 -12.40 6.38 12.71
N ASN A 95 -11.43 7.31 12.64
CA ASN A 95 -10.01 6.98 12.78
C ASN A 95 -9.36 7.43 14.09
N LEU A 96 -9.99 8.29 14.91
CA LEU A 96 -9.55 8.53 16.29
C LEU A 96 -10.21 7.51 17.21
N SER A 97 -9.44 6.59 17.77
CA SER A 97 -9.96 5.73 18.84
C SER A 97 -10.10 6.55 20.13
N ARG A 98 -10.98 6.16 21.06
CA ARG A 98 -11.28 6.91 22.32
C ARG A 98 -10.06 7.20 23.23
N HIS A 99 -8.89 6.64 22.91
CA HIS A 99 -7.63 6.80 23.66
C HIS A 99 -6.63 7.79 23.01
N ASP A 100 -6.91 8.35 21.83
CA ASP A 100 -6.01 9.29 21.12
C ASP A 100 -6.07 10.73 21.65
N ARG A 101 -6.29 10.94 22.96
CA ARG A 101 -6.47 12.29 23.50
C ARG A 101 -5.24 13.19 23.32
N ASP A 102 -4.05 12.63 23.12
CA ASP A 102 -2.81 13.42 23.04
C ASP A 102 -1.81 12.97 21.95
N ARG A 103 -2.12 11.94 21.14
CA ARG A 103 -1.25 11.53 20.02
C ARG A 103 -2.09 11.13 18.83
N CYS A 104 -2.08 11.97 17.79
CA CYS A 104 -2.61 11.58 16.50
C CYS A 104 -1.47 10.89 15.74
N ASP A 105 -1.45 9.56 15.79
CA ASP A 105 -0.48 8.77 15.05
C ASP A 105 -1.08 8.37 13.70
N GLY A 106 -0.77 9.17 12.67
CA GLY A 106 -1.30 8.98 11.31
C GLY A 106 -0.91 7.64 10.66
N ASP A 107 0.05 6.93 11.26
CA ASP A 107 0.63 5.70 10.73
C ASP A 107 -0.16 4.45 11.17
N LEU A 108 -0.81 4.47 12.34
CA LEU A 108 -1.54 3.31 12.89
C LEU A 108 -2.87 3.02 12.19
N ALA A 109 -3.46 3.99 11.49
CA ALA A 109 -4.69 3.78 10.72
C ALA A 109 -4.49 2.78 9.55
N HIS A 110 -3.26 2.65 9.03
CA HIS A 110 -2.92 1.69 7.98
C HIS A 110 -2.53 0.30 8.55
N ALA A 111 -2.02 0.26 9.78
CA ALA A 111 -1.56 -0.98 10.44
C ALA A 111 -2.72 -1.96 10.76
N ARG A 112 -3.96 -1.48 10.83
CA ARG A 112 -5.14 -2.34 11.06
C ARG A 112 -5.51 -3.24 9.88
N THR A 113 -4.83 -3.12 8.73
CA THR A 113 -4.99 -4.01 7.55
C THR A 113 -3.96 -5.16 7.51
N GLY A 114 -3.18 -5.36 8.58
CA GLY A 114 -2.14 -6.41 8.65
C GLY A 114 -2.40 -7.55 9.64
N ALA A 115 -3.60 -7.70 10.20
CA ALA A 115 -3.91 -8.79 11.12
C ALA A 115 -4.80 -9.85 10.44
N ALA A 116 -4.36 -11.12 10.52
CA ALA A 116 -4.73 -12.29 9.72
C ALA A 116 -4.06 -12.24 8.33
N TRP A 117 -3.06 -13.05 8.02
CA TRP A 117 -3.05 -14.51 8.14
C TRP A 117 -1.71 -15.06 8.64
N ASN A 118 -1.78 -15.87 9.68
CA ASN A 118 -0.78 -16.90 9.98
C ASN A 118 -0.88 -17.97 8.88
N VAL A 119 0.02 -17.94 7.90
CA VAL A 119 0.32 -19.11 7.06
C VAL A 119 1.83 -19.17 6.96
N SER A 120 2.43 -20.04 7.77
CA SER A 120 3.80 -20.51 7.56
C SER A 120 3.79 -21.42 6.32
N PRO A 121 4.49 -21.11 5.23
CA PRO A 121 4.62 -22.02 4.10
C PRO A 121 5.63 -23.12 4.49
N ILE A 122 5.09 -24.17 5.08
CA ILE A 122 5.50 -25.58 5.03
C ILE A 122 6.96 -25.82 4.59
N ASP A 123 7.71 -26.39 5.52
CA ASP A 123 8.86 -27.26 5.30
C ASP A 123 8.62 -28.22 4.12
N VAL A 124 9.30 -27.98 3.01
CA VAL A 124 9.41 -28.93 1.91
C VAL A 124 10.83 -29.47 1.86
N PHE A 125 10.95 -30.69 2.38
CA PHE A 125 11.75 -31.78 1.81
C PHE A 125 13.28 -31.70 1.94
N THR A 126 13.81 -32.29 3.01
CA THR A 126 15.19 -32.77 3.12
C THR A 126 15.25 -34.22 2.65
N PRO A 127 15.80 -34.56 1.47
CA PRO A 127 16.14 -35.95 1.17
C PRO A 127 17.44 -36.32 1.89
N ALA A 128 17.37 -37.42 2.63
CA ALA A 128 18.49 -38.03 3.34
C ALA A 128 19.63 -38.41 2.37
N LEU A 129 20.86 -38.09 2.75
CA LEU A 129 22.07 -38.71 2.22
C LEU A 129 22.87 -39.20 3.43
N THR A 130 22.76 -40.49 3.71
CA THR A 130 23.80 -41.24 4.43
C THR A 130 24.80 -41.76 3.39
N PRO A 131 26.11 -41.65 3.62
CA PRO A 131 27.11 -42.37 2.83
C PRO A 131 27.10 -43.88 3.14
#